data_AF-A0A524QCZ1-F1
#
_entry.id   AF-A0A524QCZ1-F1
#
_cell.length_a   1.000
_cell.length_b   1.000
_cell.length_c   1.000
_cell.angle_alpha   90.00
_cell.angle_beta   90.00
_cell.angle_gamma   90.00
#
_symmetry.space_group_name_H-M   'P 1'
#
loop_
_entity.id
_entity.type
_entity.pdbx_description
1 polymer ?
#
loop_
_entity_poly.entity_id
_entity_poly.type
_entity_poly.pdbx_seq_one_letter_code
_entity_poly.pdbx_strand_id
1 'polypeptide(L)'
;MSFQTELYAKELGQLRVERTNEEWILLARREAIRISASEGSVSAVEVHQWAERTGTHPESELAYSGVFRGPEWQDTGKMVRCRHDGGHARKVCVWRYVNTKGRG
;
A
#
# COMPACT_ATOMS: atom_id res chain seq x y z
N MET A 1 -22.21 20.74 -1.41
CA MET A 1 -20.79 20.86 -1.03
C MET A 1 -19.97 20.81 -2.31
N SER A 2 -18.88 21.57 -2.42
CA SER A 2 -18.07 21.56 -3.65
C SER A 2 -17.19 20.31 -3.68
N PHE A 3 -16.94 19.78 -4.89
CA PHE A 3 -16.08 18.62 -5.13
C PHE A 3 -14.67 18.78 -4.51
N GLN A 4 -14.17 20.01 -4.39
CA GLN A 4 -12.87 20.30 -3.78
C GLN A 4 -12.85 20.05 -2.27
N THR A 5 -13.97 20.32 -1.56
CA THR A 5 -14.06 20.09 -0.12
C THR A 5 -14.01 18.61 0.23
N GLU A 6 -14.63 17.76 -0.60
CA GLU A 6 -14.66 16.31 -0.40
C GLU A 6 -13.29 15.66 -0.65
N LEU A 7 -12.58 16.08 -1.71
CA LEU A 7 -11.22 15.62 -2.00
C LEU A 7 -10.26 15.98 -0.87
N TYR A 8 -10.34 17.20 -0.37
CA TYR A 8 -9.48 17.67 0.72
C TYR A 8 -9.73 16.90 2.02
N ALA A 9 -11.00 16.66 2.37
CA ALA A 9 -11.35 15.85 3.54
C ALA A 9 -10.83 14.41 3.43
N LYS A 10 -10.90 13.82 2.23
CA LYS A 10 -10.39 12.47 1.97
C LYS A 10 -8.87 12.40 2.10
N GLU A 11 -8.14 13.36 1.55
CA GLU A 11 -6.68 13.43 1.68
C GLU A 11 -6.24 13.62 3.14
N LEU A 12 -6.91 14.50 3.89
CA LEU A 12 -6.64 14.68 5.32
C LEU A 12 -6.90 13.40 6.12
N GLY A 13 -7.99 12.69 5.81
CA GLY A 13 -8.30 11.40 6.42
C GLY A 13 -7.19 10.37 6.18
N GLN A 14 -6.71 10.29 4.94
CA GLN A 14 -5.62 9.40 4.56
C GLN A 14 -4.29 9.76 5.24
N LEU A 15 -3.93 11.04 5.27
CA LEU A 15 -2.71 11.52 5.95
C LEU A 15 -2.74 11.21 7.45
N ARG A 16 -3.92 11.30 8.09
CA ARG A 16 -4.07 10.95 9.50
C ARG A 16 -3.82 9.46 9.73
N VAL A 17 -4.39 8.59 8.89
CA VAL A 17 -4.13 7.14 8.95
C VAL A 17 -2.64 6.85 8.79
N GLU A 18 -1.99 7.48 7.80
CA GLU A 18 -0.56 7.29 7.55
C GLU A 18 0.30 7.70 8.74
N ARG A 19 -0.01 8.84 9.36
CA ARG A 19 0.72 9.31 10.53
C ARG A 19 0.54 8.39 11.74
N THR A 20 -0.67 7.89 11.97
CA THR A 20 -0.94 6.94 13.07
C THR A 20 -0.24 5.59 12.84
N ASN A 21 -0.08 5.18 11.59
CA ASN A 21 0.50 3.88 11.23
C ASN A 21 1.93 4.00 10.68
N GLU A 22 2.65 5.09 10.97
CA GLU A 22 3.92 5.43 10.31
C GLU A 22 4.96 4.32 10.44
N GLU A 23 5.17 3.81 11.65
CA GLU A 23 6.14 2.75 11.93
C GLU A 23 5.80 1.46 11.17
N TRP A 24 4.52 1.07 11.20
CA TRP A 24 4.03 -0.09 10.47
C TRP A 24 4.19 0.09 8.96
N ILE A 25 3.85 1.27 8.41
CA ILE A 25 3.99 1.58 6.99
C ILE A 25 5.46 1.49 6.56
N LEU A 26 6.39 1.97 7.39
CA LEU A 26 7.83 1.89 7.09
C LEU A 26 8.31 0.43 7.03
N LEU A 27 7.86 -0.43 7.94
CA LEU A 27 8.17 -1.86 7.93
C LEU A 27 7.55 -2.57 6.71
N ALA A 28 6.25 -2.35 6.49
CA ALA A 28 5.52 -2.91 5.36
C ALA A 28 6.10 -2.48 4.01
N ARG A 29 6.59 -1.23 3.89
CA ARG A 29 7.29 -0.73 2.70
C ARG A 29 8.58 -1.48 2.44
N ARG A 30 9.41 -1.72 3.45
CA ARG A 30 10.67 -2.48 3.29
C ARG A 30 10.38 -3.88 2.75
N GLU A 31 9.34 -4.51 3.28
CA GLU A 31 8.93 -5.82 2.81
C GLU A 31 8.35 -5.77 1.38
N ALA A 32 7.49 -4.80 1.09
CA ALA A 32 6.92 -4.63 -0.25
C ALA A 32 8.02 -4.42 -1.30
N ILE A 33 9.07 -3.65 -0.96
CA ILE A 33 10.25 -3.46 -1.81
C ILE A 33 10.98 -4.80 -2.02
N ARG A 34 11.18 -5.57 -0.94
CA ARG A 34 11.83 -6.89 -1.00
C ARG A 34 11.06 -7.86 -1.92
N ILE A 35 9.73 -7.93 -1.77
CA ILE A 35 8.85 -8.76 -2.60
C ILE A 35 8.88 -8.27 -4.05
N SER A 36 8.74 -6.97 -4.28
CA SER A 36 8.81 -6.41 -5.63
C SER A 36 10.16 -6.65 -6.30
N ALA A 37 11.25 -6.71 -5.54
CA ALA A 37 12.58 -7.01 -6.07
C ALA A 37 12.75 -8.49 -6.45
N SER A 38 12.12 -9.41 -5.71
CA SER A 38 12.18 -10.85 -6.02
C SER A 38 11.21 -11.26 -7.13
N GLU A 39 9.96 -10.77 -7.07
CA GLU A 39 8.88 -11.18 -7.97
C GLU A 39 8.65 -10.18 -9.13
N GLY A 40 9.35 -9.06 -9.14
CA GLY A 40 9.19 -7.97 -10.12
C GLY A 40 7.94 -7.10 -9.93
N SER A 41 7.05 -7.47 -9.00
CA SER A 41 5.86 -6.71 -8.62
C SER A 41 5.29 -7.19 -7.28
N VAL A 42 4.40 -6.40 -6.68
CA VAL A 42 3.78 -6.65 -5.37
C VAL A 42 2.40 -6.01 -5.31
N SER A 43 1.46 -6.58 -4.57
CA SER A 43 0.17 -5.95 -4.27
C SER A 43 -0.04 -5.84 -2.77
N ALA A 44 -1.13 -5.17 -2.37
CA ALA A 44 -1.54 -5.15 -0.97
C ALA A 44 -1.77 -6.57 -0.41
N VAL A 45 -2.15 -7.55 -1.25
CA VAL A 45 -2.41 -8.93 -0.80
C VAL A 45 -1.16 -9.56 -0.20
N GLU A 46 -0.01 -9.45 -0.86
CA GLU A 46 1.23 -10.02 -0.36
C GLU A 46 1.71 -9.31 0.92
N VAL A 47 1.46 -8.00 1.04
CA VAL A 47 1.75 -7.23 2.25
C VAL A 47 0.85 -7.67 3.41
N HIS A 48 -0.44 -7.91 3.17
CA HIS A 48 -1.33 -8.50 4.17
C HIS A 48 -0.84 -9.89 4.60
N GLN A 49 -0.52 -10.77 3.66
CA GLN A 49 0.00 -12.11 3.98
C GLN A 49 1.30 -12.07 4.79
N TRP A 50 2.15 -11.07 4.55
CA TRP A 50 3.31 -10.82 5.40
C TRP A 50 2.92 -10.35 6.80
N ALA A 51 1.98 -9.41 6.93
CA ALA A 51 1.47 -8.91 8.20
C ALA A 51 0.89 -10.07 9.04
N GLU A 52 0.04 -10.91 8.45
CA GLU A 52 -0.51 -12.12 9.09
C GLU A 52 0.57 -13.09 9.57
N ARG A 53 1.57 -13.37 8.72
CA ARG A 53 2.66 -14.30 9.08
C ARG A 53 3.56 -13.77 10.21
N THR A 54 3.66 -12.47 10.37
CA THR A 54 4.56 -11.83 11.34
C THR A 54 3.84 -11.32 12.58
N GLY A 55 2.50 -11.33 12.59
CA GLY A 55 1.69 -10.69 13.63
C GLY A 55 1.83 -9.16 13.66
N THR A 56 2.35 -8.55 12.58
CA THR A 56 2.59 -7.10 12.49
C THR A 56 1.46 -6.46 11.72
N HIS A 57 0.42 -6.02 12.42
CA HIS A 57 -0.78 -5.42 11.81
C HIS A 57 -0.82 -3.90 12.02
N PRO A 58 -1.39 -3.13 11.08
CA PRO A 58 -1.67 -1.73 11.31
C PRO A 58 -2.85 -1.57 12.27
N GLU A 59 -2.97 -0.40 12.89
CA GLU A 59 -4.17 0.00 13.63
C GLU A 59 -5.38 0.20 12.70
N SER A 60 -5.14 0.43 11.40
CA SER A 60 -6.18 0.62 10.40
C SER A 60 -5.86 -0.08 9.09
N GLU A 61 -6.84 -0.80 8.55
CA GLU A 61 -6.82 -1.40 7.20
C GLU A 61 -6.56 -0.39 6.07
N LEU A 62 -6.83 0.90 6.30
CA LEU A 62 -6.53 1.94 5.31
C LEU A 62 -5.01 2.18 5.16
N ALA A 63 -4.20 1.76 6.14
CA ALA A 63 -2.74 1.93 6.12
C ALA A 63 -2.07 1.15 4.98
N TYR A 64 -2.63 0.02 4.54
CA TYR A 64 -2.11 -0.76 3.40
C TYR A 64 -2.01 0.07 2.12
N SER A 65 -2.91 1.03 1.91
CA SER A 65 -2.84 1.94 0.75
C SER A 65 -1.66 2.91 0.83
N GLY A 66 -1.20 3.28 2.04
CA GLY A 66 -0.07 4.16 2.27
C GLY A 66 1.29 3.53 1.91
N VAL A 67 1.35 2.20 1.86
CA VAL A 67 2.57 1.44 1.50
C VAL A 67 3.06 1.81 0.10
N PHE A 68 2.13 2.00 -0.84
CA PHE A 68 2.44 2.22 -2.26
C PHE A 68 2.38 3.70 -2.70
N ARG A 69 2.32 4.65 -1.75
CA ARG A 69 2.38 6.08 -2.10
C ARG A 69 3.80 6.52 -2.45
N GLY A 70 3.91 7.51 -3.33
CA GLY A 70 5.18 8.12 -3.68
C GLY A 70 5.67 7.74 -5.09
N PRO A 71 6.60 8.51 -5.65
CA PRO A 71 7.09 8.35 -7.02
C PRO A 71 7.88 7.06 -7.26
N GLU A 72 8.30 6.38 -6.20
CA GLU A 72 9.03 5.11 -6.25
C GLU A 72 8.15 3.89 -6.56
N TRP A 73 6.83 4.05 -6.60
CA TRP A 73 5.88 3.00 -6.93
C TRP A 73 5.19 3.27 -8.27
N GLN A 74 5.32 2.32 -9.18
CA GLN A 74 4.67 2.35 -10.48
C GLN A 74 3.51 1.35 -10.52
N ASP A 75 2.30 1.81 -10.85
CA ASP A 75 1.18 0.90 -11.16
C ASP A 75 1.51 0.13 -12.44
N THR A 76 1.38 -1.20 -12.38
CA THR A 76 1.64 -2.09 -13.52
C THR A 76 0.45 -2.21 -14.48
N GLY A 77 -0.70 -1.62 -14.14
CA GLY A 77 -1.98 -1.79 -14.83
C GLY A 77 -2.64 -3.15 -14.58
N LYS A 78 -2.00 -4.02 -13.81
CA LYS A 78 -2.53 -5.33 -13.42
C LYS A 78 -3.33 -5.22 -12.13
N MET A 79 -4.37 -6.04 -12.05
CA MET A 79 -5.23 -6.14 -10.88
C MET A 79 -5.30 -7.59 -10.41
N VAL A 80 -5.15 -7.82 -9.11
CA VAL A 80 -5.33 -9.15 -8.50
C VAL A 80 -6.55 -9.16 -7.60
N ARG A 81 -7.19 -10.33 -7.47
CA ARG A 81 -8.35 -10.49 -6.58
C ARG A 81 -7.86 -10.64 -5.15
N CYS A 82 -8.34 -9.77 -4.25
CA CYS A 82 -8.11 -9.95 -2.82
C CYS A 82 -8.84 -11.23 -2.36
N ARG A 83 -8.12 -12.13 -1.68
CA ARG A 83 -8.64 -13.40 -1.16
C ARG A 83 -8.69 -13.44 0.38
N HIS A 84 -8.59 -12.30 1.05
CA HIS A 84 -8.67 -12.23 2.51
C HIS A 84 -10.10 -12.44 2.98
N ASP A 85 -10.29 -13.34 3.95
CA ASP A 85 -11.59 -13.64 4.56
C ASP A 85 -12.09 -12.39 5.30
N GLY A 86 -13.24 -11.87 4.88
CA GLY A 86 -13.84 -10.62 5.39
C GLY A 86 -13.78 -9.43 4.42
N GLY A 87 -12.95 -9.50 3.38
CA GLY A 87 -12.93 -8.49 2.32
C GLY A 87 -13.95 -8.78 1.23
N HIS A 88 -14.92 -7.89 1.00
CA HIS A 88 -15.68 -7.87 -0.25
C HIS A 88 -14.71 -8.08 -1.42
N ALA A 89 -15.02 -8.98 -2.36
CA ALA A 89 -14.17 -9.37 -3.49
C ALA A 89 -13.69 -8.16 -4.31
N ARG A 90 -12.65 -7.49 -3.83
CA ARG A 90 -12.10 -6.27 -4.39
C ARG A 90 -10.86 -6.65 -5.18
N LYS A 91 -10.80 -6.12 -6.40
CA LYS A 91 -9.57 -6.12 -7.18
C LYS A 91 -8.65 -5.08 -6.58
N VAL A 92 -7.38 -5.43 -6.36
CA VAL A 92 -6.34 -4.49 -5.89
C VAL A 92 -5.27 -4.33 -6.96
N CYS A 93 -4.71 -3.12 -7.06
CA CYS A 93 -3.63 -2.81 -7.99
C CYS A 93 -2.36 -3.58 -7.63
N VAL A 94 -1.59 -3.90 -8.67
CA VAL A 94 -0.25 -4.48 -8.56
C VAL A 94 0.77 -3.40 -8.90
N TRP A 95 1.72 -3.21 -8.00
CA TRP A 95 2.74 -2.18 -8.04
C TRP A 95 4.12 -2.78 -8.34
N ARG A 96 4.99 -1.96 -8.92
CA ARG A 96 6.41 -2.25 -9.08
C ARG A 96 7.21 -1.16 -8.42
N TYR A 97 8.19 -1.55 -7.60
CA TYR A 97 9.16 -0.62 -7.07
C TYR A 97 10.14 -0.19 -8.16
N VAL A 98 10.20 1.11 -8.45
CA VAL A 98 11.14 1.71 -9.38
C VAL A 98 12.11 2.55 -8.56
N ASN A 99 13.31 2.04 -8.35
CA ASN A 99 14.33 2.78 -7.60
C ASN A 99 14.68 4.07 -8.36
N THR A 100 14.17 5.21 -7.89
CA THR A 100 14.38 6.52 -8.51
C THR A 100 15.78 7.09 -8.26
N LYS A 101 16.61 6.42 -7.42
CA LYS A 101 17.97 6.88 -7.07
C LYS A 101 19.10 6.36 -7.99
N GLY A 102 18.77 5.88 -9.19
CA GLY A 102 19.75 5.33 -10.16
C GLY A 102 20.06 6.20 -11.39
N ARG A 103 19.63 7.47 -11.43
CA ARG A 103 20.02 8.42 -12.49
C ARG A 103 20.78 9.59 -11.86
N GLY A 104 22.09 9.43 -11.74
CA GLY A 104 23.06 10.43 -11.29
C GLY A 104 24.46 9.90 -11.45
#